data_AF-A0A5N0GBT4-F1
#
_entry.id   AF-A0A5N0GBT4-F1
#
_cell.length_a   1.000
_cell.length_b   1.000
_cell.length_c   1.000
_cell.angle_alpha   90.00
_cell.angle_beta   90.00
_cell.angle_gamma   90.00
#
_symmetry.space_group_name_H-M   'P 1'
#
loop_
_entity.id
_entity.type
_entity.pdbx_description
1 polymer ?
#
loop_
_entity_poly.entity_id
_entity_poly.type
_entity_poly.pdbx_seq_one_letter_code
_entity_poly.pdbx_strand_id
1 'polypeptide(L)'
;FSWPLIPLGSPGFGAAELTPFFDQVTAAIRAVDPTTPVWTEPNLVFEDELSPVDVGTVPYSHIVLTPEDYCLTQVLFSSNFGCSALENVVLDRAQAYGNSHDVPVVVSEFGWAGTGDQEFENLANQHEISWINWSFMSNNDITGSSRATALVANTDQPPVGANINTANLETLAEPYPQTVSGTPNSFSFDDGVFRFSYSVE
;
A
#
# COMPACT_ATOMS: atom_id res chain seq x y z
N PHE A 1 -0.32 -26.19 6.13
CA PHE A 1 0.23 -25.46 4.98
C PHE A 1 0.43 -26.40 3.81
N SER A 2 -0.53 -26.45 2.89
CA SER A 2 -0.42 -27.23 1.65
C SER A 2 -0.24 -26.26 0.49
N TRP A 3 0.94 -26.32 -0.13
CA TRP A 3 1.45 -25.42 -1.15
C TRP A 3 0.66 -25.26 -2.47
N PRO A 4 -0.26 -26.15 -2.92
CA PRO A 4 -0.90 -25.95 -4.23
C PRO A 4 -2.16 -25.04 -4.22
N LEU A 5 -2.50 -24.37 -3.12
CA LEU A 5 -3.73 -23.56 -2.99
C LEU A 5 -3.50 -22.03 -2.91
N ILE A 6 -2.27 -21.56 -3.11
CA ILE A 6 -1.88 -20.14 -3.02
C ILE A 6 -2.83 -19.20 -3.80
N PRO A 7 -3.22 -19.45 -5.07
CA PRO A 7 -4.03 -18.49 -5.83
C PRO A 7 -5.51 -18.39 -5.42
N LEU A 8 -5.95 -19.13 -4.40
CA LEU A 8 -7.30 -19.01 -3.82
C LEU A 8 -7.28 -18.29 -2.45
N GLY A 9 -6.12 -17.74 -2.07
CA GLY A 9 -5.88 -17.20 -0.75
C GLY A 9 -5.88 -18.28 0.34
N SER A 10 -6.09 -17.85 1.58
CA SER A 10 -6.30 -18.78 2.69
C SER A 10 -7.50 -18.34 3.55
N PRO A 11 -8.74 -18.45 3.03
CA PRO A 11 -9.91 -17.93 3.74
C PRO A 11 -10.09 -18.49 5.15
N GLY A 12 -9.69 -19.74 5.37
CA GLY A 12 -9.67 -20.33 6.70
C GLY A 12 -8.68 -19.63 7.64
N PHE A 13 -7.48 -19.29 7.16
CA PHE A 13 -6.51 -18.53 7.94
C PHE A 13 -6.96 -17.08 8.15
N GLY A 14 -7.37 -16.37 7.09
CA GLY A 14 -7.84 -14.99 7.18
C GLY A 14 -8.99 -14.82 8.18
N ALA A 15 -10.04 -15.63 8.04
CA ALA A 15 -11.23 -15.52 8.88
C ALA A 15 -11.07 -16.15 10.28
N ALA A 16 -10.41 -17.30 10.41
CA ALA A 16 -10.39 -18.06 11.67
C ALA A 16 -9.15 -17.82 12.53
N GLU A 17 -8.07 -17.27 11.98
CA GLU A 17 -6.82 -17.05 12.71
C GLU A 17 -6.42 -15.57 12.72
N LEU A 18 -6.34 -14.94 11.54
CA LEU A 18 -5.86 -13.56 11.41
C LEU A 18 -6.88 -12.54 11.93
N THR A 19 -8.17 -12.73 11.64
CA THR A 19 -9.23 -11.84 12.15
C THR A 19 -9.33 -11.88 13.69
N PRO A 20 -9.39 -13.06 14.36
CA PRO A 20 -9.38 -13.11 15.82
C PRO A 20 -8.09 -12.58 16.44
N PHE A 21 -6.95 -12.74 15.77
CA PHE A 21 -5.70 -12.12 16.19
C PHE A 21 -5.82 -10.59 16.22
N PHE A 22 -6.30 -9.96 15.15
CA PHE A 22 -6.49 -8.51 15.12
C PHE A 22 -7.54 -8.03 16.12
N ASP A 23 -8.64 -8.76 16.33
CA ASP A 23 -9.62 -8.47 17.39
C ASP A 23 -8.94 -8.47 18.76
N GLN A 24 -8.20 -9.52 19.10
CA GLN A 24 -7.52 -9.65 20.40
C GLN A 24 -6.49 -8.54 20.62
N VAL A 25 -5.66 -8.23 19.62
CA VAL A 25 -4.64 -7.17 19.71
C VAL A 25 -5.31 -5.81 19.82
N THR A 26 -6.35 -5.54 19.03
CA THR A 26 -7.09 -4.27 19.07
C THR A 26 -7.78 -4.09 20.41
N ALA A 27 -8.38 -5.14 20.99
CA ALA A 27 -8.95 -5.10 22.33
C ALA A 27 -7.92 -4.67 23.39
N ALA A 28 -6.71 -5.22 23.31
CA ALA A 28 -5.62 -4.88 24.23
C ALA A 28 -5.13 -3.43 24.04
N ILE A 29 -5.01 -2.96 22.79
CA ILE A 29 -4.68 -1.56 22.48
C ILE A 29 -5.77 -0.64 23.03
N ARG A 30 -7.05 -0.93 22.75
CA ARG A 30 -8.19 -0.11 23.16
C ARG A 30 -8.41 -0.05 24.67
N ALA A 31 -7.87 -1.01 25.42
CA ALA A 31 -7.86 -0.96 26.88
C ALA A 31 -7.01 0.20 27.45
N VAL A 32 -6.07 0.75 26.67
CA VAL A 32 -5.16 1.83 27.08
C VAL A 32 -5.13 3.03 26.12
N ASP A 33 -5.53 2.84 24.87
CA ASP A 33 -5.60 3.86 23.83
C ASP A 33 -6.88 3.70 22.98
N PRO A 34 -7.94 4.48 23.27
CA PRO A 34 -9.24 4.32 22.62
C PRO A 34 -9.32 4.89 21.19
N THR A 35 -8.31 5.64 20.72
CA THR A 35 -8.49 6.51 19.53
C THR A 35 -7.45 6.36 18.44
N THR A 36 -6.23 5.91 18.75
CA THR A 36 -5.19 5.80 17.71
C THR A 36 -5.59 4.76 16.64
N PRO A 37 -5.44 5.06 15.34
CA PRO A 37 -5.72 4.08 14.29
C PRO A 37 -4.94 2.78 14.48
N VAL A 38 -5.59 1.64 14.23
CA VAL A 38 -4.94 0.32 14.19
C VAL A 38 -4.93 -0.15 12.75
N TRP A 39 -3.72 -0.41 12.24
CA TRP A 39 -3.51 -0.88 10.88
C TRP A 39 -3.54 -2.39 10.87
N THR A 40 -4.34 -2.95 9.97
CA THR A 40 -4.53 -4.39 9.81
C THR A 40 -4.24 -4.76 8.38
N GLU A 41 -3.43 -5.80 8.20
CA GLU A 41 -3.01 -6.26 6.89
C GLU A 41 -3.77 -7.53 6.51
N PRO A 42 -4.03 -7.75 5.21
CA PRO A 42 -4.44 -9.07 4.74
C PRO A 42 -3.31 -10.09 4.95
N ASN A 43 -3.60 -11.36 4.70
CA ASN A 43 -2.55 -12.38 4.61
C ASN A 43 -1.58 -12.03 3.47
N LEU A 44 -0.27 -12.21 3.68
CA LEU A 44 0.80 -12.02 2.68
C LEU A 44 0.49 -12.65 1.31
N VAL A 45 -0.27 -13.74 1.27
CA VAL A 45 -0.72 -14.37 0.01
C VAL A 45 -1.52 -13.41 -0.87
N PHE A 46 -2.10 -12.35 -0.32
CA PHE A 46 -2.76 -11.28 -1.07
C PHE A 46 -1.84 -10.59 -2.09
N GLU A 47 -0.53 -10.54 -1.84
CA GLU A 47 0.49 -10.05 -2.78
C GLU A 47 0.66 -10.93 -4.03
N ASP A 48 0.02 -12.10 -4.11
CA ASP A 48 -0.03 -12.85 -5.35
C ASP A 48 -0.94 -12.21 -6.41
N GLU A 49 -1.58 -11.07 -6.07
CA GLU A 49 -2.46 -10.23 -6.89
C GLU A 49 -3.75 -10.94 -7.34
N LEU A 50 -3.93 -12.21 -7.00
CA LEU A 50 -5.03 -13.07 -7.44
C LEU A 50 -5.95 -13.46 -6.28
N SER A 51 -5.43 -13.45 -5.07
CA SER A 51 -6.13 -13.79 -3.84
C SER A 51 -7.04 -12.66 -3.36
N PRO A 52 -8.23 -12.97 -2.83
CA PRO A 52 -9.11 -11.98 -2.23
C PRO A 52 -8.56 -11.50 -0.88
N VAL A 53 -9.01 -10.33 -0.43
CA VAL A 53 -8.88 -9.93 0.98
C VAL A 53 -9.74 -10.89 1.81
N ASP A 54 -9.09 -11.71 2.65
CA ASP A 54 -9.73 -12.81 3.38
C ASP A 54 -9.81 -12.60 4.90
N VAL A 55 -9.29 -11.48 5.39
CA VAL A 55 -9.54 -10.99 6.75
C VAL A 55 -10.99 -10.52 6.87
N GLY A 56 -11.65 -10.85 7.97
CA GLY A 56 -13.00 -10.40 8.30
C GLY A 56 -13.01 -9.02 8.96
N THR A 57 -14.17 -8.63 9.48
CA THR A 57 -14.34 -7.36 10.19
C THR A 57 -13.70 -7.41 11.58
N VAL A 58 -12.86 -6.42 11.89
CA VAL A 58 -12.36 -6.15 13.25
C VAL A 58 -13.30 -5.14 13.90
N PRO A 59 -14.06 -5.49 14.96
CA PRO A 59 -15.25 -4.75 15.38
C PRO A 59 -14.94 -3.52 16.27
N TYR A 60 -14.02 -2.66 15.83
CA TYR A 60 -13.61 -1.45 16.54
C TYR A 60 -13.59 -0.24 15.60
N SER A 61 -13.66 0.97 16.18
CA SER A 61 -13.42 2.19 15.42
C SER A 61 -11.93 2.41 15.15
N HIS A 62 -11.65 3.23 14.13
CA HIS A 62 -10.29 3.59 13.70
C HIS A 62 -9.46 2.37 13.25
N ILE A 63 -10.08 1.44 12.53
CA ILE A 63 -9.35 0.40 11.78
C ILE A 63 -8.99 0.97 10.41
N VAL A 64 -7.81 0.60 9.91
CA VAL A 64 -7.33 0.90 8.55
C VAL A 64 -6.89 -0.41 7.92
N LEU A 65 -7.38 -0.72 6.71
CA LEU A 65 -6.81 -1.82 5.94
C LEU A 65 -5.51 -1.34 5.28
N THR A 66 -4.43 -2.10 5.45
CA THR A 66 -3.13 -1.74 4.88
C THR A 66 -2.55 -2.89 4.06
N PRO A 67 -2.94 -3.05 2.78
CA PRO A 67 -2.32 -4.03 1.91
C PRO A 67 -0.95 -3.56 1.43
N GLU A 68 -0.13 -4.51 1.01
CA GLU A 68 1.05 -4.27 0.18
C GLU A 68 0.66 -4.47 -1.31
N ASP A 69 1.35 -3.79 -2.23
CA ASP A 69 1.17 -3.95 -3.67
C ASP A 69 2.53 -4.12 -4.39
N TYR A 70 2.88 -5.38 -4.63
CA TYR A 70 4.10 -5.76 -5.32
C TYR A 70 3.79 -6.51 -6.60
N CYS A 71 4.26 -5.98 -7.72
CA CYS A 71 4.09 -6.68 -8.99
C CYS A 71 4.88 -8.00 -9.04
N LEU A 72 4.18 -9.13 -9.07
CA LEU A 72 4.82 -10.45 -9.01
C LEU A 72 5.71 -10.72 -10.22
N THR A 73 5.33 -10.23 -11.41
CA THR A 73 6.14 -10.41 -12.62
C THR A 73 7.43 -9.60 -12.58
N GLN A 74 7.41 -8.45 -11.89
CA GLN A 74 8.59 -7.65 -11.65
C GLN A 74 9.51 -8.34 -10.64
N VAL A 75 8.97 -8.82 -9.51
CA VAL A 75 9.74 -9.48 -8.46
C VAL A 75 10.35 -10.80 -8.94
N LEU A 76 9.59 -11.66 -9.62
CA LEU A 76 10.04 -12.99 -10.01
C LEU A 76 10.81 -13.03 -11.33
N PHE A 77 10.49 -12.13 -12.27
CA PHE A 77 11.00 -12.19 -13.64
C PHE A 77 11.65 -10.89 -14.12
N SER A 78 11.74 -9.86 -13.27
CA SER A 78 12.27 -8.53 -13.65
C SER A 78 11.58 -7.96 -14.89
N SER A 79 10.27 -8.16 -14.98
CA SER A 79 9.44 -7.79 -16.13
C SER A 79 8.21 -7.04 -15.66
N ASN A 80 7.91 -5.88 -16.26
CA ASN A 80 6.69 -5.12 -15.95
C ASN A 80 5.45 -5.64 -16.71
N PHE A 81 5.56 -6.78 -17.38
CA PHE A 81 4.47 -7.32 -18.16
C PHE A 81 3.28 -7.66 -17.25
N GLY A 82 2.17 -6.96 -17.46
CA GLY A 82 0.92 -7.20 -16.75
C GLY A 82 0.78 -6.53 -15.39
N CYS A 83 1.81 -5.84 -14.87
CA CYS A 83 1.79 -5.23 -13.53
C CYS A 83 0.59 -4.31 -13.33
N SER A 84 0.38 -3.32 -14.20
CA SER A 84 -0.72 -2.37 -14.04
C SER A 84 -2.11 -3.02 -14.01
N ALA A 85 -2.28 -4.18 -14.67
CA ALA A 85 -3.55 -4.90 -14.61
C ALA A 85 -3.72 -5.67 -13.29
N LEU A 86 -2.64 -6.15 -12.70
CA LEU A 86 -2.63 -6.91 -11.45
C LEU A 86 -2.69 -5.97 -10.24
N GLU A 87 -1.90 -4.90 -10.24
CA GLU A 87 -1.96 -3.79 -9.27
C GLU A 87 -3.39 -3.18 -9.22
N ASN A 88 -4.01 -2.95 -10.38
CA ASN A 88 -5.40 -2.47 -10.41
C ASN A 88 -6.37 -3.47 -9.75
N VAL A 89 -6.15 -4.78 -9.90
CA VAL A 89 -6.97 -5.81 -9.24
C VAL A 89 -6.77 -5.79 -7.71
N VAL A 90 -5.55 -5.55 -7.25
CA VAL A 90 -5.23 -5.38 -5.82
C VAL A 90 -5.97 -4.17 -5.26
N LEU A 91 -5.86 -3.01 -5.91
CA LEU A 91 -6.51 -1.77 -5.49
C LEU A 91 -8.04 -1.87 -5.53
N ASP A 92 -8.63 -2.45 -6.59
CA ASP A 92 -10.07 -2.71 -6.71
C ASP A 92 -10.58 -3.53 -5.50
N ARG A 93 -9.85 -4.59 -5.13
CA ARG A 93 -10.22 -5.48 -4.02
C ARG A 93 -10.08 -4.79 -2.67
N ALA A 94 -8.99 -4.06 -2.47
CA ALA A 94 -8.76 -3.32 -1.23
C ALA A 94 -9.83 -2.23 -1.05
N GLN A 95 -10.16 -1.48 -2.10
CA GLN A 95 -11.22 -0.49 -2.10
C GLN A 95 -12.60 -1.12 -1.85
N ALA A 96 -12.91 -2.27 -2.48
CA ALA A 96 -14.14 -3.00 -2.24
C ALA A 96 -14.26 -3.49 -0.78
N TYR A 97 -13.14 -3.94 -0.17
CA TYR A 97 -13.10 -4.27 1.25
C TYR A 97 -13.38 -3.02 2.11
N GLY A 98 -12.64 -1.93 1.87
CA GLY A 98 -12.80 -0.66 2.61
C GLY A 98 -14.24 -0.16 2.58
N ASN A 99 -14.85 -0.15 1.39
CA ASN A 99 -16.24 0.27 1.19
C ASN A 99 -17.26 -0.64 1.90
N SER A 100 -17.03 -1.96 1.90
CA SER A 100 -17.94 -2.92 2.54
C SER A 100 -17.82 -2.96 4.07
N HIS A 101 -16.69 -2.49 4.61
CA HIS A 101 -16.39 -2.50 6.04
C HIS A 101 -16.39 -1.10 6.68
N ASP A 102 -16.58 -0.05 5.89
CA ASP A 102 -16.51 1.36 6.32
C ASP A 102 -15.16 1.70 6.98
N VAL A 103 -14.08 1.27 6.34
CA VAL A 103 -12.70 1.54 6.78
C VAL A 103 -11.85 2.17 5.67
N PRO A 104 -10.95 3.12 6.01
CA PRO A 104 -9.97 3.62 5.06
C PRO A 104 -8.97 2.53 4.65
N VAL A 105 -8.39 2.72 3.48
CA VAL A 105 -7.33 1.87 2.90
C VAL A 105 -6.08 2.71 2.68
N VAL A 106 -4.92 2.20 3.06
CA VAL A 106 -3.61 2.80 2.76
C VAL A 106 -2.69 1.69 2.30
N VAL A 107 -2.12 1.77 1.09
CA VAL A 107 -1.09 0.81 0.68
C VAL A 107 0.15 1.04 1.55
N SER A 108 0.45 0.09 2.45
CA SER A 108 1.56 0.23 3.41
C SER A 108 2.92 0.00 2.78
N GLU A 109 2.97 -0.66 1.63
CA GLU A 109 4.20 -0.98 0.93
C GLU A 109 3.95 -1.15 -0.57
N PHE A 110 4.78 -0.51 -1.41
CA PHE A 110 4.83 -0.75 -2.85
C PHE A 110 6.19 -0.34 -3.42
N GLY A 111 6.42 -0.73 -4.67
CA GLY A 111 7.52 -0.26 -5.51
C GLY A 111 8.73 -1.18 -5.46
N TRP A 112 9.55 -1.13 -6.53
CA TRP A 112 10.78 -1.91 -6.61
C TRP A 112 11.80 -1.21 -7.48
N ALA A 113 12.69 -0.45 -6.84
CA ALA A 113 13.74 0.31 -7.50
C ALA A 113 13.25 1.34 -8.54
N GLY A 114 12.07 1.93 -8.31
CA GLY A 114 11.48 2.98 -9.15
C GLY A 114 10.94 2.49 -10.48
N THR A 115 10.79 1.18 -10.66
CA THR A 115 10.28 0.58 -11.90
C THR A 115 8.79 0.28 -11.69
N GLY A 116 7.90 0.83 -12.52
CA GLY A 116 6.45 0.64 -12.35
C GLY A 116 5.77 1.63 -11.38
N ASP A 117 6.56 2.34 -10.56
CA ASP A 117 6.05 3.25 -9.53
C ASP A 117 5.11 4.32 -10.10
N GLN A 118 5.40 4.88 -11.28
CA GLN A 118 4.54 5.86 -11.94
C GLN A 118 3.18 5.28 -12.35
N GLU A 119 3.17 4.05 -12.88
CA GLU A 119 1.94 3.35 -13.23
C GLU A 119 1.09 3.07 -11.99
N PHE A 120 1.71 2.58 -10.92
CA PHE A 120 1.04 2.37 -9.64
C PHE A 120 0.46 3.67 -9.07
N GLU A 121 1.22 4.77 -9.03
CA GLU A 121 0.74 6.06 -8.52
C GLU A 121 -0.48 6.57 -9.28
N ASN A 122 -0.47 6.42 -10.60
CA ASN A 122 -1.63 6.76 -11.42
C ASN A 122 -2.86 5.91 -11.08
N LEU A 123 -2.68 4.63 -10.74
CA LEU A 123 -3.77 3.76 -10.29
C LEU A 123 -4.23 4.13 -8.88
N ALA A 124 -3.31 4.41 -7.96
CA ALA A 124 -3.62 4.83 -6.60
C ALA A 124 -4.39 6.17 -6.58
N ASN A 125 -4.00 7.12 -7.42
CA ASN A 125 -4.71 8.39 -7.66
C ASN A 125 -6.15 8.15 -8.16
N GLN A 126 -6.36 7.19 -9.07
CA GLN A 126 -7.69 6.82 -9.56
C GLN A 126 -8.58 6.20 -8.47
N HIS A 127 -8.00 5.47 -7.52
CA HIS A 127 -8.71 4.88 -6.38
C HIS A 127 -8.83 5.82 -5.18
N GLU A 128 -8.18 6.98 -5.23
CA GLU A 128 -8.02 7.92 -4.10
C GLU A 128 -7.41 7.25 -2.85
N ILE A 129 -6.51 6.27 -3.07
CA ILE A 129 -5.83 5.51 -2.01
C ILE A 129 -4.43 6.08 -1.76
N SER A 130 -4.09 6.32 -0.50
CA SER A 130 -2.75 6.74 -0.08
C SER A 130 -1.78 5.56 -0.05
N TRP A 131 -0.48 5.85 -0.12
CA TRP A 131 0.56 4.83 -0.20
C TRP A 131 1.84 5.20 0.55
N ILE A 132 2.70 4.21 0.79
CA ILE A 132 4.04 4.36 1.36
C ILE A 132 5.03 3.56 0.50
N ASN A 133 5.98 4.25 -0.14
CA ASN A 133 6.96 3.61 -1.03
C ASN A 133 8.07 2.88 -0.24
N TRP A 134 8.42 1.69 -0.72
CA TRP A 134 9.53 0.91 -0.22
C TRP A 134 10.81 1.16 -1.04
N SER A 135 11.87 1.72 -0.48
CA SER A 135 12.08 2.13 0.91
C SER A 135 12.83 3.44 1.01
N PHE A 136 12.80 4.06 2.18
CA PHE A 136 13.47 5.35 2.36
C PHE A 136 15.00 5.24 2.36
N MET A 137 15.59 4.21 2.97
CA MET A 137 17.05 4.14 3.17
C MET A 137 17.65 2.73 3.01
N SER A 138 18.92 2.66 2.59
CA SER A 138 19.67 1.38 2.51
C SER A 138 20.74 1.20 3.59
N ASN A 139 21.28 2.28 4.17
CA ASN A 139 22.20 2.17 5.30
C ASN A 139 21.40 1.84 6.56
N ASN A 140 21.92 0.93 7.38
CA ASN A 140 21.25 0.49 8.62
C ASN A 140 19.83 -0.05 8.39
N ASP A 141 19.51 -0.44 7.16
CA ASP A 141 18.27 -1.11 6.88
C ASP A 141 18.31 -2.54 7.46
N ILE A 142 17.36 -2.80 8.36
CA ILE A 142 17.20 -4.09 9.04
C ILE A 142 16.40 -5.09 8.22
N THR A 143 15.74 -4.63 7.15
CA THR A 143 14.83 -5.41 6.31
C THR A 143 15.58 -6.16 5.20
N GLY A 144 16.83 -5.77 4.94
CA GLY A 144 17.69 -6.40 3.94
C GLY A 144 17.51 -5.85 2.52
N SER A 145 16.86 -4.69 2.40
CA SER A 145 16.66 -3.98 1.15
C SER A 145 17.99 -3.58 0.52
N SER A 146 18.03 -3.70 -0.81
CA SER A 146 19.21 -3.33 -1.56
C SER A 146 19.27 -1.82 -1.76
N ARG A 147 20.45 -1.30 -2.14
CA ARG A 147 20.58 0.09 -2.59
C ARG A 147 19.60 0.45 -3.72
N ALA A 148 19.21 -0.52 -4.56
CA ALA A 148 18.35 -0.25 -5.70
C ALA A 148 16.95 0.22 -5.27
N THR A 149 16.41 -0.31 -4.17
CA THR A 149 15.06 0.01 -3.67
C THR A 149 15.05 1.23 -2.74
N ALA A 150 16.21 1.71 -2.28
CA ALA A 150 16.28 2.83 -1.35
C ALA A 150 16.28 4.21 -2.04
N LEU A 151 15.44 5.12 -1.57
CA LEU A 151 15.44 6.53 -1.98
C LEU A 151 16.74 7.23 -1.58
N VAL A 152 17.23 6.98 -0.35
CA VAL A 152 18.47 7.55 0.22
C VAL A 152 19.49 6.44 0.50
N ALA A 153 20.72 6.57 0.00
CA ALA A 153 21.74 5.53 0.18
C ALA A 153 22.19 5.44 1.63
N ASN A 154 22.51 6.62 2.17
CA ASN A 154 23.07 6.81 3.48
C ASN A 154 22.47 8.06 4.16
N THR A 155 21.65 7.84 5.18
CA THR A 155 21.04 8.90 6.00
C THR A 155 22.04 9.67 6.87
N ASP A 156 23.26 9.17 7.04
CA ASP A 156 24.37 9.89 7.70
C ASP A 156 25.10 10.87 6.75
N GLN A 157 24.70 10.93 5.48
CA GLN A 157 25.27 11.83 4.48
C GLN A 157 24.20 12.82 3.98
N PRO A 158 24.58 14.03 3.51
CA PRO A 158 23.63 14.96 2.92
C PRO A 158 22.85 14.30 1.77
N PRO A 159 21.53 14.55 1.65
CA PRO A 159 20.70 13.97 0.61
C PRO A 159 20.92 14.77 -0.69
N VAL A 160 22.06 14.54 -1.34
CA VAL A 160 22.44 15.22 -2.59
C VAL A 160 23.22 14.26 -3.49
N GLY A 161 23.22 14.55 -4.80
CA GLY A 161 23.96 13.79 -5.79
C GLY A 161 23.64 12.29 -5.73
N ALA A 162 24.67 11.45 -5.81
CA ALA A 162 24.52 9.99 -5.83
C ALA A 162 23.91 9.37 -4.55
N ASN A 163 23.78 10.16 -3.47
CA ASN A 163 23.13 9.70 -2.25
C ASN A 163 21.59 9.61 -2.40
N ILE A 164 20.99 10.31 -3.36
CA ILE A 164 19.56 10.22 -3.68
C ILE A 164 19.36 9.41 -4.96
N ASN A 165 18.34 8.55 -4.99
CA ASN A 165 17.78 8.04 -6.23
C ASN A 165 16.86 9.11 -6.86
N THR A 166 17.45 10.06 -7.60
CA THR A 166 16.71 11.21 -8.14
C THR A 166 15.59 10.82 -9.08
N ALA A 167 15.78 9.78 -9.89
CA ALA A 167 14.76 9.31 -10.83
C ALA A 167 13.52 8.82 -10.07
N ASN A 168 13.70 8.02 -9.01
CA ASN A 168 12.58 7.60 -8.18
C ASN A 168 11.94 8.79 -7.45
N LEU A 169 12.75 9.71 -6.91
CA LEU A 169 12.23 10.91 -6.24
C LEU A 169 11.38 11.79 -7.18
N GLU A 170 11.76 11.91 -8.45
CA GLU A 170 11.01 12.68 -9.45
C GLU A 170 9.65 12.05 -9.77
N THR A 171 9.55 10.71 -9.72
CA THR A 171 8.26 10.00 -9.78
C THR A 171 7.46 10.26 -8.52
N LEU A 172 8.00 9.91 -7.33
CA LEU A 172 7.26 9.99 -6.06
C LEU A 172 6.84 11.39 -5.61
N ALA A 173 7.49 12.44 -6.11
CA ALA A 173 7.27 13.83 -5.68
C ALA A 173 6.17 14.55 -6.50
N GLU A 174 5.04 13.88 -6.75
CA GLU A 174 3.90 14.48 -7.43
C GLU A 174 3.14 15.47 -6.53
N PRO A 175 2.52 16.53 -7.07
CA PRO A 175 1.52 17.32 -6.37
C PRO A 175 0.27 16.47 -6.04
N TYR A 176 -0.19 16.51 -4.79
CA TYR A 176 -1.39 15.82 -4.35
C TYR A 176 -2.15 16.63 -3.27
N PRO A 177 -3.47 16.40 -3.10
CA PRO A 177 -4.26 17.12 -2.12
C PRO A 177 -4.02 16.56 -0.70
N GLN A 178 -3.14 17.19 0.08
CA GLN A 178 -2.80 16.73 1.44
C GLN A 178 -3.97 16.84 2.44
N THR A 179 -4.84 17.83 2.27
CA THR A 179 -5.99 18.05 3.14
C THR A 179 -7.10 18.72 2.33
N VAL A 180 -8.30 18.17 2.40
CA VAL A 180 -9.45 18.64 1.64
C VAL A 180 -10.56 19.01 2.61
N SER A 181 -11.08 20.23 2.50
CA SER A 181 -12.23 20.70 3.28
C SER A 181 -13.54 20.32 2.56
N GLY A 182 -13.74 19.03 2.33
CA GLY A 182 -14.83 18.46 1.54
C GLY A 182 -14.51 17.01 1.14
N THR A 183 -15.28 16.45 0.22
CA THR A 183 -15.07 15.09 -0.28
C THR A 183 -14.34 15.16 -1.62
N PRO A 184 -13.12 14.59 -1.74
CA PRO A 184 -12.47 14.38 -3.03
C PRO A 184 -13.42 13.63 -3.98
N ASN A 185 -13.49 14.06 -5.25
CA ASN A 185 -14.19 13.29 -6.27
C ASN A 185 -13.22 12.67 -7.29
N SER A 186 -12.08 13.32 -7.50
CA SER A 186 -10.95 12.82 -8.30
C SER A 186 -9.75 13.76 -8.19
N PHE A 187 -8.56 13.19 -8.34
CA PHE A 187 -7.33 13.93 -8.63
C PHE A 187 -6.42 13.16 -9.58
N SER A 188 -5.56 13.89 -10.29
CA SER A 188 -4.51 13.31 -11.12
C SER A 188 -3.35 14.29 -11.31
N PHE A 189 -2.18 13.74 -11.59
CA PHE A 189 -1.01 14.48 -12.04
C PHE A 189 -0.48 13.82 -13.30
N ASP A 190 -0.46 14.58 -14.41
CA ASP A 190 0.03 14.09 -15.69
C ASP A 190 0.55 15.28 -16.50
N ASP A 191 1.65 15.07 -17.23
CA ASP A 191 2.35 16.08 -18.03
C ASP A 191 2.60 17.41 -17.27
N GLY A 192 2.91 17.32 -15.97
CA GLY A 192 3.15 18.49 -15.11
C GLY A 192 1.90 19.28 -14.73
N VAL A 193 0.69 18.76 -15.01
CA VAL A 193 -0.59 19.40 -14.70
C VAL A 193 -1.33 18.60 -13.64
N PHE A 194 -1.45 19.19 -12.45
CA PHE A 194 -2.30 18.69 -11.38
C PHE A 194 -3.76 19.11 -11.61
N ARG A 195 -4.68 18.14 -11.62
CA ARG A 195 -6.13 18.36 -11.70
C ARG A 195 -6.78 17.78 -10.45
N PHE A 196 -7.66 18.55 -9.84
CA PHE A 196 -8.33 18.16 -8.62
C PHE A 196 -9.77 18.67 -8.60
N SER A 197 -10.70 17.81 -8.17
CA SER A 197 -12.09 18.19 -7.92
C SER A 197 -12.56 17.62 -6.59
N TYR A 198 -13.37 18.40 -5.89
CA TYR A 198 -14.00 18.01 -4.63
C TYR A 198 -15.37 18.64 -4.51
N SER A 199 -16.21 18.05 -3.67
CA SER A 199 -17.51 18.58 -3.30
C SER A 199 -17.49 19.11 -1.87
N VAL A 200 -18.32 20.12 -1.63
CA VAL A 200 -18.65 20.62 -0.30
C VAL A 200 -20.14 20.35 -0.08
N GLU A 201 -20.53 20.06 1.15
CA GLU A 201 -21.94 19.93 1.53
C GLU A 201 -22.69 21.28 1.46
#